data_AF-A0A9P3MK03-F1
#
_entry.id   AF-A0A9P3MK03-F1
#
_cell.length_a   1.000
_cell.length_b   1.000
_cell.length_c   1.000
_cell.angle_alpha   90.00
_cell.angle_beta   90.00
_cell.angle_gamma   90.00
#
_symmetry.space_group_name_H-M   'P 1'
#
loop_
_entity.id
_entity.type
_entity.pdbx_description
1 polymer ?
#
loop_
_entity_poly.entity_id
_entity_poly.type
_entity_poly.pdbx_seq_one_letter_code
_entity_poly.pdbx_strand_id
1 'polypeptide(L)'
;MALQRTGGRWGCCCTSCWPCSGLVVVGVLLYELLVGIPPFNAPSPQQIFDNILNRDITWPAVPEDMSYEAKDLIDRLLTFDPEERLGARGAEEIKNHYFFRTIDWDTLSSETPPFIPETENAHDTSYLHRAGQTPWTGKSWAAGEMAQQQLQQQRWQHERL
;
A
#
# COMPACT_ATOMS: atom_id res chain seq x y z
N MET A 1 -2.92 26.06 -29.83
CA MET A 1 -3.71 25.99 -31.08
C MET A 1 -2.80 25.29 -32.09
N ALA A 2 -3.02 24.06 -32.54
CA ALA A 2 -4.27 23.50 -33.03
C ALA A 2 -4.37 21.98 -32.82
N LEU A 3 -5.60 21.56 -32.53
CA LEU A 3 -6.12 20.19 -32.69
C LEU A 3 -6.25 19.87 -34.18
N GLN A 4 -5.93 18.65 -34.59
CA GLN A 4 -6.52 18.05 -35.79
C GLN A 4 -7.09 16.66 -35.47
N ARG A 5 -8.41 16.59 -35.58
CA ARG A 5 -9.23 15.37 -35.56
C ARG A 5 -9.14 14.69 -36.92
N THR A 6 -8.86 13.40 -36.95
CA THR A 6 -9.38 12.50 -37.99
C THR A 6 -9.81 11.16 -37.37
N GLY A 7 -11.01 10.70 -37.71
CA GLY A 7 -11.33 9.27 -37.79
C GLY A 7 -11.92 8.54 -36.56
N GLY A 8 -13.21 8.72 -36.28
CA GLY A 8 -14.15 7.59 -36.28
C GLY A 8 -14.12 6.50 -35.19
N ARG A 9 -13.43 6.68 -34.06
CA ARG A 9 -13.67 5.86 -32.85
C ARG A 9 -13.50 6.74 -31.63
N TRP A 10 -14.56 6.83 -30.81
CA TRP A 10 -14.44 7.36 -29.44
C TRP A 10 -13.67 6.31 -28.62
N GLY A 11 -12.37 6.17 -28.87
CA GLY A 11 -11.47 5.54 -27.91
C GLY A 11 -11.16 6.61 -26.88
N CYS A 12 -11.80 6.51 -25.72
CA CYS A 12 -11.47 7.36 -24.57
C CYS A 12 -9.98 7.23 -24.25
N CYS A 13 -9.17 8.22 -24.63
CA CYS A 13 -7.96 8.51 -23.88
C CYS A 13 -8.44 8.97 -22.49
N CYS A 14 -8.13 8.19 -21.44
CA CYS A 14 -8.21 8.60 -20.04
C CYS A 14 -9.57 8.51 -19.29
N THR A 15 -10.35 7.42 -19.45
CA THR A 15 -11.40 7.06 -18.44
C THR A 15 -11.00 5.90 -17.52
N SER A 16 -9.78 5.38 -17.62
CA SER A 16 -9.31 4.21 -16.85
C SER A 16 -7.95 4.44 -16.19
N CYS A 17 -7.72 5.61 -15.59
CA CYS A 17 -6.52 5.87 -14.77
C CYS A 17 -6.69 5.37 -13.31
N TRP A 18 -7.94 5.09 -12.90
CA TRP A 18 -8.27 4.60 -11.56
C TRP A 18 -7.79 3.17 -11.22
N PRO A 19 -7.72 2.20 -12.16
CA PRO A 19 -7.17 0.88 -11.86
C PRO A 19 -5.70 0.93 -11.43
N CYS A 20 -4.89 1.81 -12.03
CA CYS A 20 -3.45 1.85 -11.79
C CYS A 20 -3.09 2.42 -10.42
N SER A 21 -3.87 3.38 -9.89
CA SER A 21 -3.64 3.92 -8.53
C SER A 21 -3.87 2.86 -7.45
N GLY A 22 -4.84 1.95 -7.65
CA GLY A 22 -5.11 0.86 -6.71
C GLY A 22 -3.95 -0.12 -6.57
N LEU A 23 -3.21 -0.39 -7.65
CA LEU A 23 -2.08 -1.33 -7.65
C LEU A 23 -0.89 -0.83 -6.80
N VAL A 24 -0.69 0.48 -6.71
CA VAL A 24 0.33 1.07 -5.82
C VAL A 24 0.00 0.76 -4.36
N VAL A 25 -1.28 0.88 -3.99
CA VAL A 25 -1.73 0.56 -2.63
C VAL A 25 -1.52 -0.93 -2.33
N VAL A 26 -1.79 -1.82 -3.29
CA VAL A 26 -1.51 -3.25 -3.14
C VAL A 26 -0.01 -3.51 -2.90
N GLY A 27 0.87 -2.84 -3.63
CA GLY A 27 2.32 -2.95 -3.41
C GLY A 27 2.76 -2.46 -2.03
N VAL A 28 2.22 -1.32 -1.57
CA VAL A 28 2.48 -0.77 -0.23
C VAL A 28 1.99 -1.72 0.86
N LEU A 29 0.77 -2.23 0.75
CA LEU A 29 0.18 -3.16 1.72
C LEU A 29 0.91 -4.50 1.75
N LEU A 30 1.31 -5.04 0.59
CA LEU A 30 2.07 -6.29 0.53
C LEU A 30 3.42 -6.15 1.23
N TYR A 31 4.11 -5.02 1.03
CA TYR A 31 5.33 -4.72 1.77
C TYR A 31 5.07 -4.68 3.28
N GLU A 32 4.05 -3.95 3.71
CA GLU A 32 3.74 -3.79 5.14
C GLU A 32 3.32 -5.11 5.81
N LEU A 33 2.58 -5.98 5.11
CA LEU A 33 2.22 -7.30 5.64
C LEU A 33 3.42 -8.23 5.83
N LEU A 34 4.47 -8.08 5.00
CA LEU A 34 5.68 -8.90 5.10
C LEU A 34 6.70 -8.32 6.10
N VAL A 35 6.83 -6.98 6.15
CA VAL A 35 7.87 -6.29 6.92
C VAL A 35 7.36 -5.77 8.26
N GLY A 36 6.05 -5.55 8.40
CA GLY A 36 5.40 -4.99 9.59
C GLY A 36 5.42 -3.46 9.69
N ILE A 37 6.05 -2.78 8.74
CA ILE A 37 6.08 -1.31 8.62
C ILE A 37 5.90 -0.90 7.15
N PRO A 38 5.35 0.29 6.86
CA PRO A 38 5.16 0.73 5.49
C PRO A 38 6.51 1.03 4.79
N PRO A 39 6.60 0.89 3.45
CA PRO A 39 7.85 1.06 2.70
C PRO A 39 8.38 2.49 2.71
N PHE A 40 7.49 3.48 2.81
CA PHE A 40 7.81 4.91 2.86
C PHE A 40 7.61 5.47 4.26
N ASN A 41 8.27 4.86 5.25
CA ASN A 41 8.23 5.32 6.63
C ASN A 41 9.35 6.34 6.91
N ALA A 42 9.01 7.52 7.45
CA ALA A 42 9.99 8.51 7.85
C ALA A 42 9.50 9.36 9.03
N PRO A 43 10.40 10.01 9.79
CA PRO A 43 10.02 10.84 10.94
C PRO A 43 9.09 12.01 10.63
N SER A 44 9.04 12.53 9.39
CA SER A 44 8.17 13.65 9.01
C SER A 44 7.38 13.40 7.73
N PRO A 45 6.16 13.97 7.58
CA PRO A 45 5.38 13.89 6.36
C PRO A 45 6.14 14.34 5.12
N GLN A 46 6.95 15.40 5.23
CA GLN A 46 7.76 15.90 4.13
C GLN A 46 8.73 14.82 3.64
N GLN A 47 9.43 14.16 4.58
CA GLN A 47 10.33 13.06 4.23
C GLN A 47 9.59 11.84 3.68
N ILE A 48 8.39 11.53 4.18
CA ILE A 48 7.54 10.48 3.62
C ILE A 48 7.20 10.80 2.15
N PHE A 49 6.78 12.03 1.86
CA PHE A 49 6.49 12.47 0.50
C PHE A 49 7.73 12.42 -0.40
N ASP A 50 8.88 12.88 0.11
CA ASP A 50 10.14 12.81 -0.63
C ASP A 50 10.52 11.34 -0.95
N ASN A 51 10.36 10.42 0.01
CA ASN A 51 10.60 9.00 -0.20
C ASN A 51 9.63 8.40 -1.23
N ILE A 52 8.36 8.80 -1.21
CA ILE A 52 7.37 8.37 -2.22
C ILE A 52 7.77 8.88 -3.62
N LEU A 53 8.13 10.17 -3.74
CA LEU A 53 8.48 10.80 -5.01
C LEU A 53 9.79 10.26 -5.60
N ASN A 54 10.71 9.80 -4.76
CA ASN A 54 11.98 9.22 -5.18
C ASN A 54 11.99 7.68 -5.19
N ARG A 55 10.92 7.04 -4.71
CA ARG A 55 10.81 5.58 -4.49
C ARG A 55 11.96 5.06 -3.64
N ASP A 56 12.28 5.80 -2.59
CA ASP A 56 13.29 5.42 -1.61
C ASP A 56 12.69 4.43 -0.61
N ILE A 57 12.95 3.15 -0.84
CA ILE A 57 12.43 2.03 -0.04
C ILE A 57 13.61 1.38 0.67
N THR A 58 13.53 1.32 2.00
CA THR A 58 14.51 0.58 2.81
C THR A 58 14.13 -0.89 2.83
N TRP A 59 14.69 -1.69 1.92
CA TRP A 59 14.42 -3.13 1.88
C TRP A 59 15.01 -3.88 3.09
N PRO A 60 14.32 -4.90 3.63
CA PRO A 60 14.87 -5.80 4.65
C PRO A 60 15.94 -6.73 4.03
N ALA A 61 16.57 -7.59 4.85
CA ALA A 61 17.55 -8.54 4.33
C ALA A 61 16.89 -9.55 3.38
N VAL A 62 17.51 -9.79 2.21
CA VAL A 62 17.02 -10.70 1.18
C VAL A 62 18.11 -11.72 0.87
N PRO A 63 17.87 -13.04 1.04
CA PRO A 63 16.56 -13.68 1.22
C PRO A 63 16.13 -13.93 2.68
N GLU A 64 16.89 -13.48 3.68
CA GLU A 64 16.71 -13.88 5.08
C GLU A 64 15.36 -13.46 5.67
N ASP A 65 14.94 -12.21 5.45
CA ASP A 65 13.69 -11.65 5.98
C ASP A 65 12.59 -11.54 4.91
N MET A 66 12.95 -11.56 3.63
CA MET A 66 12.03 -11.47 2.50
C MET A 66 12.56 -12.24 1.30
N SER A 67 11.71 -12.99 0.59
CA SER A 67 12.13 -13.73 -0.61
C SER A 67 12.43 -12.80 -1.79
N TYR A 68 13.28 -13.26 -2.72
CA TYR A 68 13.58 -12.53 -3.96
C TYR A 68 12.31 -12.25 -4.78
N GLU A 69 11.37 -13.19 -4.81
CA GLU A 69 10.11 -13.08 -5.52
C GLU A 69 9.19 -12.02 -4.91
N ALA A 70 9.16 -11.91 -3.58
CA ALA A 70 8.36 -10.90 -2.90
C ALA A 70 8.91 -9.51 -3.21
N LYS A 71 10.24 -9.34 -3.14
CA LYS A 71 10.91 -8.10 -3.50
C LYS A 71 10.60 -7.70 -4.96
N ASP A 72 10.76 -8.62 -5.91
CA ASP A 72 10.50 -8.36 -7.35
C ASP A 72 9.03 -7.97 -7.58
N LEU A 73 8.09 -8.66 -6.94
CA LEU A 73 6.66 -8.35 -7.05
C LEU A 73 6.36 -6.92 -6.55
N ILE A 74 6.80 -6.59 -5.33
CA ILE A 74 6.57 -5.29 -4.71
C ILE A 74 7.22 -4.19 -5.55
N ASP A 75 8.46 -4.39 -5.99
CA ASP A 75 9.17 -3.43 -6.82
C ASP A 75 8.34 -3.13 -8.08
N ARG A 76 7.94 -4.14 -8.85
CA ARG A 76 7.19 -3.93 -10.09
C ARG A 76 5.80 -3.31 -9.88
N LEU A 77 5.13 -3.59 -8.76
CA LEU A 77 3.86 -2.96 -8.38
C LEU A 77 4.04 -1.47 -8.03
N LEU A 78 5.19 -1.11 -7.46
CA LEU A 78 5.55 0.27 -7.09
C LEU A 78 6.26 1.03 -8.22
N THR A 79 6.26 0.51 -9.46
CA THR A 79 6.84 1.20 -10.63
C THR A 79 6.17 2.57 -10.85
N PHE A 80 6.97 3.62 -11.06
CA PHE A 80 6.47 4.97 -11.27
C PHE A 80 5.61 5.10 -12.52
N ASP A 81 6.13 4.63 -13.65
CA ASP A 81 5.43 4.67 -14.93
C ASP A 81 4.20 3.74 -14.87
N PRO A 82 2.97 4.28 -14.96
CA PRO A 82 1.76 3.47 -14.91
C PRO A 82 1.63 2.46 -16.05
N GLU A 83 2.27 2.69 -17.20
CA GLU A 83 2.19 1.79 -18.37
C GLU A 83 3.16 0.60 -18.25
N GLU A 84 4.29 0.80 -17.56
CA GLU A 84 5.27 -0.25 -17.27
C GLU A 84 4.99 -0.99 -15.94
N ARG A 85 4.07 -0.47 -15.12
CA ARG A 85 3.70 -1.07 -13.85
C ARG A 85 3.09 -2.44 -14.04
N LEU A 86 3.48 -3.40 -13.21
CA LEU A 86 2.88 -4.74 -13.24
C LEU A 86 1.37 -4.65 -13.00
N GLY A 87 0.59 -5.23 -13.90
CA GLY A 87 -0.87 -5.16 -13.89
C GLY A 87 -1.45 -4.07 -14.80
N ALA A 88 -0.61 -3.24 -15.43
CA ALA A 88 -1.04 -2.25 -16.43
C ALA A 88 -1.79 -2.90 -17.60
N ARG A 89 -1.37 -4.11 -18.00
CA ARG A 89 -2.02 -4.89 -19.08
C ARG A 89 -3.08 -5.87 -18.57
N GLY A 90 -3.40 -5.82 -17.27
CA GLY A 90 -4.45 -6.62 -16.65
C GLY A 90 -3.96 -7.47 -15.46
N ALA A 91 -4.92 -7.96 -14.67
CA ALA A 91 -4.64 -8.70 -13.43
C ALA A 91 -3.88 -10.02 -13.64
N GLU A 92 -3.95 -10.62 -14.83
CA GLU A 92 -3.24 -11.86 -15.15
C GLU A 92 -1.72 -11.70 -15.07
N GLU A 93 -1.16 -10.51 -15.30
CA GLU A 93 0.28 -10.28 -15.11
C GLU A 93 0.72 -10.48 -13.66
N ILE A 94 -0.13 -10.04 -12.72
CA ILE A 94 0.11 -10.15 -11.29
C ILE A 94 -0.07 -11.62 -10.88
N LYS A 95 -1.16 -12.27 -11.31
CA LYS A 95 -1.46 -13.66 -10.98
C LYS A 95 -0.38 -14.64 -11.45
N ASN A 96 0.22 -14.38 -12.61
CA ASN A 96 1.29 -15.19 -13.19
C ASN A 96 2.69 -14.87 -12.63
N HIS A 97 2.81 -13.92 -11.70
CA HIS A 97 4.09 -13.61 -11.07
C HIS A 97 4.63 -14.80 -10.28
N TYR A 98 5.96 -15.00 -10.30
CA TYR A 98 6.60 -16.18 -9.68
C TYR A 98 6.41 -16.27 -8.15
N PHE A 99 6.06 -15.16 -7.51
CA PHE A 99 5.62 -15.09 -6.11
C PHE A 99 4.35 -15.92 -5.86
N PHE A 100 3.41 -15.96 -6.80
CA PHE A 100 2.14 -16.69 -6.70
C PHE A 100 2.17 -18.06 -7.38
N ARG A 101 3.34 -18.60 -7.74
CA ARG A 101 3.46 -19.86 -8.50
C ARG A 101 2.81 -21.09 -7.84
N THR A 102 2.60 -21.05 -6.52
CA THR A 102 1.98 -22.14 -5.75
C THR A 102 0.50 -21.92 -5.51
N ILE A 103 -0.07 -20.79 -5.97
CA ILE A 103 -1.47 -20.44 -5.78
C ILE A 103 -2.26 -20.93 -6.99
N ASP A 104 -3.27 -21.74 -6.73
CA ASP A 104 -4.32 -22.07 -7.70
C ASP A 104 -5.48 -21.09 -7.52
N TRP A 105 -5.61 -20.16 -8.47
CA TRP A 105 -6.60 -19.09 -8.42
C TRP A 105 -8.04 -19.59 -8.58
N ASP A 106 -8.25 -20.78 -9.16
CA ASP A 106 -9.58 -21.36 -9.35
C ASP A 106 -10.09 -22.01 -8.06
N THR A 107 -9.20 -22.57 -7.24
CA THR A 107 -9.55 -23.25 -5.98
C THR A 107 -9.44 -22.36 -4.74
N LEU A 108 -8.70 -21.24 -4.82
CA LEU A 108 -8.39 -20.35 -3.69
C LEU A 108 -9.60 -19.97 -2.83
N SER A 109 -10.76 -19.72 -3.46
CA SER A 109 -11.99 -19.34 -2.75
C SER A 109 -12.56 -20.43 -1.82
N SER A 110 -12.15 -21.68 -2.03
CA SER A 110 -12.60 -22.86 -1.30
C SER A 110 -11.53 -23.40 -0.33
N GLU A 111 -10.34 -22.80 -0.31
CA GLU A 111 -9.26 -23.20 0.60
C GLU A 111 -9.50 -22.68 2.02
N THR A 112 -9.04 -23.46 3.00
CA THR A 112 -9.08 -23.03 4.41
C THR A 112 -8.04 -21.94 4.64
N PRO A 113 -8.41 -20.77 5.18
CA PRO A 113 -7.45 -19.70 5.43
C PRO A 113 -6.46 -20.10 6.53
N PRO A 114 -5.24 -19.52 6.53
CA PRO A 114 -4.20 -19.83 7.53
C PRO A 114 -4.58 -19.39 8.95
N PHE A 115 -5.51 -18.44 9.07
CA PHE A 115 -6.01 -17.94 10.33
C PHE A 115 -7.54 -17.93 10.32
N ILE A 116 -8.13 -18.58 11.32
CA ILE A 116 -9.57 -18.57 11.60
C ILE A 116 -9.74 -17.96 12.99
N PRO A 117 -10.43 -16.82 13.13
CA PRO A 117 -10.65 -16.21 14.44
C PRO A 117 -11.54 -17.10 15.31
N GLU A 118 -11.16 -17.25 16.57
CA GLU A 118 -11.93 -17.98 17.58
C GLU A 118 -12.94 -17.03 18.21
N THR A 119 -14.23 -17.19 17.90
CA THR A 119 -15.30 -16.36 18.45
C THR A 119 -16.17 -17.16 19.39
N GLU A 120 -16.47 -16.62 20.57
CA GLU A 120 -17.34 -17.30 21.54
C GLU A 120 -18.82 -17.27 21.14
N ASN A 121 -19.28 -16.16 20.53
CA ASN A 121 -20.66 -15.96 20.11
C ASN A 121 -20.78 -14.89 19.01
N ALA A 122 -22.00 -14.72 18.46
CA ALA A 122 -22.29 -13.78 17.38
C ALA A 122 -22.06 -12.29 17.71
N HIS A 123 -21.88 -11.95 18.99
CA HIS A 123 -21.60 -10.60 19.47
C HIS A 123 -20.19 -10.45 20.04
N ASP A 124 -19.32 -11.44 19.82
CA ASP A 124 -17.94 -11.36 20.26
C ASP A 124 -17.21 -10.20 19.54
N THR A 125 -16.60 -9.33 20.34
CA THR A 125 -15.85 -8.14 19.89
C THR A 125 -14.41 -8.18 20.39
N SER A 126 -13.92 -9.36 20.81
CA SER A 126 -12.57 -9.59 21.36
C SER A 126 -11.45 -9.20 20.41
N TYR A 127 -11.62 -9.39 19.10
CA TYR A 127 -10.66 -8.98 18.06
C TYR A 127 -10.69 -7.48 17.74
N LEU A 128 -11.68 -6.73 18.24
CA LEU A 128 -11.75 -5.28 18.03
C LEU A 128 -10.98 -4.56 19.13
N HIS A 129 -10.28 -3.50 18.74
CA HIS A 129 -9.64 -2.63 19.71
C HIS A 129 -10.71 -1.94 20.59
N ARG A 130 -10.60 -2.13 21.91
CA ARG A 130 -11.46 -1.44 22.88
C ARG A 130 -11.02 0.00 23.05
N ALA A 131 -11.63 0.89 22.28
CA ALA A 131 -11.44 2.33 22.42
C ALA A 131 -11.68 2.75 23.88
N GLY A 132 -10.64 3.30 24.53
CA GLY A 132 -10.70 3.88 25.87
C GLY A 132 -10.20 3.02 27.04
N GLN A 133 -9.74 1.78 26.83
CA GLN A 133 -9.24 0.92 27.93
C GLN A 133 -7.71 0.85 28.06
N THR A 134 -6.97 1.27 27.04
CA THR A 134 -5.53 1.49 27.12
C THR A 134 -5.25 2.96 26.82
N PRO A 135 -4.51 3.71 27.67
CA PRO A 135 -3.79 4.87 27.17
C PRO A 135 -3.00 4.37 25.96
N TRP A 136 -3.05 5.09 24.85
CA TRP A 136 -2.17 4.84 23.72
C TRP A 136 -0.73 5.04 24.23
N THR A 137 -0.11 3.98 24.76
CA THR A 137 1.27 4.00 25.23
C THR A 137 2.11 3.74 24.00
N GLY A 138 2.33 4.83 23.26
CA GLY A 138 3.10 4.89 22.04
C GLY A 138 4.44 4.19 22.09
N LYS A 139 4.44 2.90 21.79
CA LYS A 139 5.62 2.12 21.45
C LYS A 139 5.32 1.30 20.19
N SER A 140 5.13 2.01 19.08
CA SER A 140 5.70 1.57 17.79
C SER A 140 5.55 2.60 16.65
N TRP A 141 4.71 3.64 16.74
CA TRP A 141 4.55 4.60 15.61
C TRP A 141 4.51 6.10 15.95
N ALA A 142 3.86 6.58 17.02
CA ALA A 142 3.65 8.03 17.17
C ALA A 142 4.62 8.82 18.07
N ALA A 143 5.86 8.34 18.26
CA ALA A 143 6.88 9.20 18.87
C ALA A 143 7.26 10.39 17.96
N GLY A 144 7.14 10.23 16.64
CA GLY A 144 7.38 11.30 15.65
C GLY A 144 6.16 12.19 15.38
N GLU A 145 4.96 11.63 15.33
CA GLU A 145 3.77 12.33 14.83
C GLU A 145 3.11 13.29 15.84
N MET A 146 3.17 12.98 17.15
CA MET A 146 2.53 13.82 18.18
C MET A 146 3.16 15.21 18.30
N ALA A 147 4.50 15.28 18.18
CA ALA A 147 5.21 16.56 18.18
C ALA A 147 4.90 17.39 16.92
N GLN A 148 4.68 16.73 15.77
CA GLN A 148 4.41 17.38 14.50
C GLN A 148 2.96 17.85 14.37
N GLN A 149 2.00 17.09 14.89
CA GLN A 149 0.60 17.54 14.93
C GLN A 149 0.44 18.74 15.87
N GLN A 150 1.16 18.78 16.99
CA GLN A 150 1.15 19.96 17.87
C GLN A 150 1.82 21.18 17.23
N LEU A 151 2.96 21.01 16.55
CA LEU A 151 3.61 22.09 15.82
C LEU A 151 2.81 22.58 14.62
N GLN A 152 2.14 21.68 13.88
CA GLN A 152 1.22 22.05 12.80
C GLN A 152 0.00 22.78 13.35
N GLN A 153 -0.60 22.32 14.45
CA GLN A 153 -1.70 23.04 15.10
C GLN A 153 -1.27 24.42 15.60
N GLN A 154 -0.07 24.57 16.16
CA GLN A 154 0.48 25.86 16.57
C GLN A 154 0.77 26.80 15.38
N ARG A 155 1.27 26.25 14.26
CA ARG A 155 1.53 27.00 13.02
C ARG A 155 0.25 27.50 12.35
N TRP A 156 -0.77 26.64 12.28
CA TRP A 156 -2.10 26.98 11.75
C TRP A 156 -2.81 28.09 12.56
N GLN A 157 -2.54 28.19 13.86
CA GLN A 157 -3.10 29.25 14.72
C GLN A 157 -2.37 30.59 14.54
N HIS A 158 -1.07 30.56 14.24
CA HIS A 158 -0.26 31.77 14.05
C HIS A 158 -0.34 32.37 12.64
N GLU A 159 -0.71 31.61 11.61
CA GLU A 159 -0.84 32.10 10.21
C GLU A 159 -2.21 32.75 9.90
N ARG A 160 -3.07 32.92 10.92
CA ARG A 160 -4.40 33.52 10.82
C ARG A 160 -4.60 34.82 11.62
N LEU A 161 -3.51 35.39 12.11
CA LEU A 161 -3.41 36.75 12.65
C LEU A 161 -2.34 37.52 11.87
#